data_AF-A0A2M7XKV5-F1
#
_entry.id   AF-A0A2M7XKV5-F1
#
_cell.length_a   1.000
_cell.length_b   1.000
_cell.length_c   1.000
_cell.angle_alpha   90.00
_cell.angle_beta   90.00
_cell.angle_gamma   90.00
#
_symmetry.space_group_name_H-M   'P 1'
#
loop_
_entity.id
_entity.type
_entity.pdbx_description
1 polymer ?
#
loop_
_entity_poly.entity_id
_entity_poly.type
_entity_poly.pdbx_seq_one_letter_code
_entity_poly.pdbx_strand_id
1 'polypeptide(L)'
;MRGAHEWVIEFVKEPEDAEQFAKILDQELGKINNYYFDERHDTKVIGMPIVHVVPQGTFYNRFKSKNKLGGQHKVPKLSNDRVVLDDLLSIIDDKNTGKD
;
A
#
# COMPACT_ATOMS: atom_id res chain seq x y z
N MET A 1 9.22 15.93 -6.19
CA MET A 1 8.19 14.88 -6.44
C MET A 1 6.85 15.41 -5.96
N ARG A 2 5.76 15.12 -6.67
CA ARG A 2 4.41 15.35 -6.14
C ARG A 2 4.10 14.23 -5.14
N GLY A 3 3.37 14.55 -4.06
CA GLY A 3 2.87 13.51 -3.15
C GLY A 3 1.93 12.56 -3.88
N ALA A 4 1.71 11.37 -3.35
CA ALA A 4 0.79 10.39 -3.92
C ALA A 4 0.18 9.53 -2.81
N HIS A 5 -0.96 8.92 -3.08
CA HIS A 5 -1.46 7.84 -2.24
C HIS A 5 -0.57 6.61 -2.47
N GLU A 6 -0.04 6.04 -1.40
CA GLU A 6 0.86 4.89 -1.44
C GLU A 6 0.18 3.71 -0.74
N TRP A 7 0.08 2.58 -1.44
CA TRP A 7 -0.68 1.40 -1.04
C TRP A 7 0.24 0.20 -0.91
N VAL A 8 0.08 -0.55 0.17
CA VAL A 8 0.70 -1.87 0.35
C VAL A 8 -0.41 -2.90 0.29
N ILE A 9 -0.38 -3.81 -0.68
CA ILE A 9 -1.47 -4.74 -0.96
C ILE A 9 -0.96 -6.17 -0.98
N GLU A 10 -1.56 -6.99 -0.12
CA GLU A 10 -1.39 -8.43 -0.10
C GLU A 10 -2.56 -9.06 -0.85
N PHE A 11 -2.29 -9.67 -2.00
CA PHE A 11 -3.33 -10.27 -2.84
C PHE A 11 -3.50 -11.76 -2.54
N VAL A 12 -4.75 -12.24 -2.57
CA VAL A 12 -5.04 -13.68 -2.64
C VAL A 12 -4.73 -14.24 -4.03
N LYS A 13 -5.04 -13.45 -5.06
CA LYS A 13 -4.64 -13.69 -6.45
C LYS A 13 -4.05 -12.38 -6.98
N GLU A 14 -2.75 -12.39 -7.27
CA GLU A 14 -2.06 -11.21 -7.80
C GLU A 14 -2.61 -10.82 -9.18
N PRO A 15 -2.64 -9.51 -9.50
CA PRO A 15 -2.99 -9.06 -10.85
C PRO A 15 -1.90 -9.48 -11.84
N GLU A 16 -2.30 -9.77 -13.08
CA GLU A 16 -1.34 -10.08 -14.17
C GLU A 16 -0.48 -8.86 -14.52
N ASP A 17 -1.00 -7.65 -14.31
CA ASP A 17 -0.31 -6.38 -14.54
C ASP A 17 -0.61 -5.42 -13.38
N ALA A 18 0.43 -5.12 -12.59
CA ALA A 18 0.36 -4.22 -11.45
C ALA A 18 0.17 -2.75 -11.87
N GLU A 19 0.67 -2.33 -13.02
CA GLU A 19 0.49 -0.98 -13.53
C GLU A 19 -0.96 -0.78 -13.98
N GLN A 20 -1.53 -1.77 -14.67
CA GLN A 20 -2.94 -1.74 -15.03
C GLN A 20 -3.84 -1.75 -13.79
N PHE A 21 -3.49 -2.52 -12.76
CA PHE A 21 -4.18 -2.48 -11.48
C PHE A 21 -4.14 -1.08 -10.85
N ALA A 22 -2.98 -0.42 -10.83
CA ALA A 22 -2.83 0.93 -10.28
C ALA A 22 -3.68 1.97 -11.04
N LYS A 23 -3.82 1.84 -12.37
CA LYS A 23 -4.72 2.69 -13.18
C LYS A 23 -6.18 2.47 -12.85
N ILE A 24 -6.60 1.23 -12.65
CA ILE A 24 -7.97 0.91 -12.22
C ILE A 24 -8.22 1.47 -10.82
N LEU A 25 -7.27 1.31 -9.90
CA LEU A 25 -7.35 1.86 -8.55
C LEU A 25 -7.51 3.39 -8.58
N ASP A 26 -6.69 4.11 -9.35
CA ASP A 26 -6.78 5.56 -9.55
C ASP A 26 -8.19 5.98 -10.00
N GLN A 27 -8.75 5.28 -11.00
CA GLN A 27 -10.10 5.55 -11.51
C GLN A 27 -11.19 5.27 -10.47
N GLU A 28 -11.15 4.13 -9.78
CA GLU A 28 -12.17 3.77 -8.79
C GLU A 28 -12.11 4.69 -7.55
N LEU A 29 -10.91 5.10 -7.12
CA LEU A 29 -10.76 6.11 -6.05
C LEU A 29 -11.40 7.43 -6.44
N GLY A 30 -11.21 7.89 -7.68
CA GLY A 30 -11.82 9.11 -8.19
C GLY A 30 -13.36 9.05 -8.22
N LYS A 31 -13.94 7.88 -8.54
CA LYS A 31 -15.41 7.70 -8.55
C LYS A 31 -16.05 7.82 -7.17
N ILE A 32 -15.33 7.44 -6.10
CA ILE A 32 -15.88 7.40 -4.74
C ILE A 32 -15.41 8.56 -3.86
N ASN A 33 -14.43 9.35 -4.32
CA ASN A 33 -13.88 10.47 -3.58
C ASN A 33 -13.59 11.66 -4.52
N ASN A 34 -14.53 12.59 -4.58
CA ASN A 34 -14.40 13.80 -5.41
C ASN A 34 -13.17 14.64 -5.05
N TYR A 35 -12.77 14.71 -3.78
CA TYR A 35 -11.57 15.45 -3.39
C TYR A 35 -10.30 14.80 -3.99
N TYR A 36 -10.21 13.47 -3.96
CA TYR A 36 -9.13 12.75 -4.63
C TYR A 36 -9.17 12.98 -6.14
N PHE A 37 -10.35 12.94 -6.76
CA PHE A 37 -10.51 13.22 -8.19
C PHE A 37 -9.98 14.62 -8.55
N ASP A 38 -10.36 15.65 -7.80
CA ASP A 38 -9.94 17.03 -8.04
C ASP A 38 -8.42 17.20 -7.85
N GLU A 39 -7.85 16.62 -6.79
CA GLU A 39 -6.40 16.67 -6.53
C GLU A 39 -5.57 15.88 -7.56
N ARG A 40 -6.12 14.77 -8.06
CA ARG A 40 -5.42 13.83 -8.95
C ARG A 40 -5.57 14.18 -10.43
N HIS A 41 -6.77 14.46 -10.90
CA HIS A 41 -7.07 14.63 -12.32
C HIS A 41 -7.13 16.10 -12.76
N ASP A 42 -7.81 16.95 -11.99
CA ASP A 42 -8.08 18.33 -12.39
C ASP A 42 -6.88 19.23 -12.09
N THR A 43 -6.49 19.29 -10.82
CA THR A 43 -5.38 20.13 -10.36
C THR A 43 -4.02 19.44 -10.52
N LYS A 44 -4.01 18.10 -10.56
CA LYS A 44 -2.82 17.24 -10.63
C LYS A 44 -1.80 17.55 -9.53
N VAL A 45 -2.25 17.96 -8.35
CA VAL A 45 -1.43 18.25 -7.16
C VAL A 45 -0.74 16.98 -6.66
N ILE A 46 -1.43 15.84 -6.73
CA ILE A 46 -0.89 14.52 -6.37
C ILE A 46 -0.67 13.63 -7.60
N GLY A 47 0.33 12.75 -7.51
CA GLY A 47 0.71 11.79 -8.56
C GLY A 47 -0.17 10.54 -8.59
N MET A 48 0.13 9.64 -9.52
CA MET A 48 -0.51 8.31 -9.59
C MET A 48 -0.34 7.57 -8.27
N PRO A 49 -1.34 6.78 -7.85
CA PRO A 49 -1.19 5.92 -6.68
C PRO A 49 -0.04 4.95 -6.90
N ILE A 50 0.81 4.82 -5.88
CA ILE A 50 1.93 3.87 -5.86
C ILE A 50 1.40 2.60 -5.20
N VAL A 51 1.57 1.45 -5.86
CA VAL A 51 1.12 0.15 -5.36
C VAL A 51 2.31 -0.75 -5.12
N HIS A 52 2.49 -1.16 -3.88
CA HIS A 52 3.44 -2.18 -3.46
C HIS A 52 2.69 -3.51 -3.29
N VAL A 53 2.91 -4.44 -4.21
CA VAL A 53 2.42 -5.81 -4.09
C VAL A 53 3.32 -6.55 -3.12
N VAL A 54 2.76 -7.12 -2.06
CA VAL A 54 3.52 -7.85 -1.04
C VAL A 54 3.10 -9.32 -0.97
N PRO A 55 4.04 -10.23 -0.63
CA PRO A 55 3.72 -11.65 -0.52
C PRO A 55 2.62 -11.94 0.49
N GLN A 56 1.85 -13.01 0.25
CA GLN A 56 0.85 -13.48 1.20
C GLN A 56 1.47 -13.78 2.58
N GLY A 57 0.77 -13.39 3.64
CA GLY A 57 1.19 -13.46 5.02
C GLY A 57 2.09 -12.32 5.48
N THR A 58 2.40 -11.30 4.66
CA THR A 58 3.25 -10.17 5.05
C THR A 58 2.66 -9.42 6.25
N PHE A 59 1.37 -9.08 6.19
CA PHE A 59 0.71 -8.38 7.30
C PHE A 59 0.67 -9.27 8.54
N TYR A 60 0.27 -10.53 8.39
CA TYR A 60 0.23 -11.47 9.53
C TYR A 60 1.60 -11.62 10.19
N ASN A 61 2.66 -11.85 9.41
CA ASN A 61 4.01 -12.07 9.92
C ASN A 61 4.59 -10.81 10.58
N ARG A 62 4.34 -9.60 10.05
CA ARG A 62 4.81 -8.36 10.68
C ARG A 62 4.14 -8.11 12.03
N PHE A 63 2.83 -8.29 12.09
CA PHE A 63 2.11 -8.08 13.33
C PHE A 63 2.41 -9.19 14.34
N LYS A 64 2.70 -10.41 13.88
CA LYS A 64 3.22 -11.51 14.70
C LYS A 64 4.55 -11.17 15.35
N SER A 65 5.54 -10.72 14.55
CA SER A 65 6.90 -10.49 15.03
C SER A 65 6.97 -9.37 16.08
N LYS A 66 5.99 -8.47 16.09
CA LYS A 66 5.86 -7.41 17.09
C LYS A 66 5.04 -7.78 18.33
N ASN A 67 4.65 -9.05 18.48
CA ASN A 67 3.68 -9.50 19.49
C ASN A 67 2.34 -8.72 19.42
N LYS A 68 1.98 -8.22 18.24
CA LYS A 68 0.75 -7.47 17.95
C LYS A 68 -0.29 -8.31 17.22
N LEU A 69 -0.28 -9.63 17.41
CA LEU A 69 -1.29 -10.54 16.88
C LEU A 69 -2.41 -10.72 17.92
N GLY A 70 -3.59 -10.15 17.68
CA GLY A 70 -4.75 -10.30 18.55
C GLY A 70 -5.75 -9.16 18.38
N GLY A 71 -6.95 -9.31 18.96
CA GLY A 71 -8.10 -8.44 18.70
C GLY A 71 -7.93 -6.95 19.05
N GLN A 72 -6.88 -6.59 19.78
CA GLN A 72 -6.58 -5.19 20.16
C GLN A 72 -5.68 -4.46 19.15
N HIS A 73 -4.93 -5.19 18.31
CA HIS A 73 -3.99 -4.58 17.35
C HIS A 73 -4.52 -4.73 15.93
N LYS A 74 -5.24 -3.72 15.46
CA LYS A 74 -5.72 -3.64 14.08
C LYS A 74 -4.68 -2.95 13.20
N VAL A 75 -4.52 -3.47 11.98
CA VAL A 75 -3.78 -2.76 10.94
C VAL A 75 -4.56 -1.51 10.54
N PRO A 76 -3.98 -0.30 10.62
CA PRO A 76 -4.65 0.90 10.12
C PRO A 76 -4.80 0.81 8.60
N LYS A 77 -5.98 1.16 8.11
CA LYS A 77 -6.30 1.12 6.66
C LYS A 77 -5.84 2.38 5.92
N LEU A 78 -5.58 3.46 6.65
CA LEU A 78 -5.13 4.76 6.15
C LEU A 78 -4.28 5.41 7.25
N SER A 79 -3.14 5.98 6.87
CA SER A 79 -2.28 6.78 7.75
C SER A 79 -1.77 7.99 6.98
N ASN A 80 -1.56 9.09 7.70
CA ASN A 80 -0.90 10.29 7.16
C ASN A 80 0.61 10.27 7.38
N ASP A 81 1.12 9.30 8.16
CA ASP A 81 2.54 9.06 8.33
C ASP A 81 2.96 7.76 7.61
N ARG A 82 4.27 7.62 7.44
CA ARG A 82 4.85 6.43 6.79
C ARG A 82 5.19 5.31 7.77
N VAL A 83 4.87 5.45 9.07
CA VAL A 83 5.39 4.54 10.11
C VAL A 83 4.95 3.10 9.85
N VAL A 84 3.70 2.87 9.50
CA VAL A 84 3.18 1.51 9.21
C VAL A 84 3.59 1.02 7.83
N LEU A 85 3.68 1.94 6.87
CA LEU A 85 4.04 1.63 5.48
C LEU A 85 5.49 1.17 5.39
N ASP A 86 6.43 1.99 5.88
CA ASP A 86 7.85 1.68 5.89
C ASP A 86 8.13 0.42 6.73
N ASP A 87 7.35 0.22 7.80
CA ASP A 87 7.39 -0.98 8.61
C ASP A 87 7.04 -2.25 7.85
N LEU A 88 6.02 -2.22 6.99
CA LEU A 88 5.65 -3.36 6.16
C LEU A 88 6.66 -3.60 5.04
N LEU A 89 7.14 -2.53 4.41
CA LEU A 89 8.11 -2.61 3.31
C LEU A 89 9.49 -3.10 3.78
N SER A 90 9.95 -2.75 4.98
CA SER A 90 11.25 -3.20 5.51
C SER A 90 11.42 -4.73 5.52
N ILE A 91 10.35 -5.50 5.71
CA ILE A 91 10.39 -6.97 5.72
C ILE A 91 10.72 -7.55 4.34
N ILE A 92 10.36 -6.84 3.29
CA ILE A 92 10.59 -7.25 1.90
C ILE A 92 12.07 -7.04 1.57
N ASP A 93 12.64 -5.92 2.00
CA ASP A 93 14.06 -5.59 1.79
C ASP A 93 15.00 -6.51 2.58
N ASP A 94 14.62 -6.88 3.82
CA ASP A 94 15.38 -7.81 4.65
C ASP A 94 15.48 -9.23 4.04
N LYS A 95 14.51 -9.63 3.19
CA LYS A 95 14.53 -10.93 2.50
C LYS A 95 15.42 -10.93 1.25
N ASN A 96 15.74 -9.77 0.70
CA ASN A 96 16.62 -9.63 -0.47
C ASN A 96 18.10 -9.46 -0.10
N THR A 97 18.41 -9.26 1.18
CA THR A 97 19.79 -9.08 1.70
C THR A 97 20.35 -10.32 2.39
N GLY A 98 19.61 -11.43 2.40
CA GLY A 98 20.00 -12.68 3.06
C GLY A 98 19.71 -13.92 2.22
N LYS A 99 20.43 -14.10 1.11
CA LYS A 99 20.88 -15.40 0.56
C LYS A 99 21.75 -15.21 -0.68
N ASP A 100 23.05 -15.03 -0.43
CA ASP A 100 24.12 -15.85 -1.02
C ASP A 100 24.97 -16.37 0.15
#